data_AF-A0A1J0GF20-F1
#
_entry.id   AF-A0A1J0GF20-F1
#
_cell.length_a   1.000
_cell.length_b   1.000
_cell.length_c   1.000
_cell.angle_alpha   90.00
_cell.angle_beta   90.00
_cell.angle_gamma   90.00
#
_symmetry.space_group_name_H-M   'P 1'
#
loop_
_entity.id
_entity.type
_entity.pdbx_description
1 polymer ?
#
loop_
_entity_poly.entity_id
_entity_poly.type
_entity_poly.pdbx_seq_one_letter_code
_entity_poly.pdbx_strand_id
1 'polypeptide(L)'
;MNLNLKKQKAIVMRLITRIISSISNIFTRAKNISIPIKIILIVAVTLVFFMVIENAIIYRVTYNKMVSTNKQNMKLVSNEVYENFINLIKLQTSDVEKNALNADVIGVVKHKNVTQRDEFKIKYKNEIEKMTNKLITYAKSNKSDEHEFIADKDGIIIVDSDEEYLNSDLSQNDYTKSALGGCLQ
;
A
#
# COMPACT_ATOMS: atom_id res chain seq x y z
N MET A 1 -20.82 -16.73 2.96
CA MET A 1 -20.07 -16.54 4.23
C MET A 1 -20.62 -17.31 5.45
N ASN A 2 -21.90 -17.72 5.49
CA ASN A 2 -22.57 -18.22 6.71
C ASN A 2 -22.49 -19.77 6.95
N LEU A 3 -22.15 -20.56 5.92
CA LEU A 3 -22.11 -22.02 6.01
C LEU A 3 -20.92 -22.55 6.85
N ASN A 4 -19.78 -21.87 6.78
CA ASN A 4 -18.56 -22.27 7.47
C ASN A 4 -18.67 -22.06 9.00
N LEU A 5 -19.35 -20.97 9.40
CA LEU A 5 -19.62 -20.67 10.80
C LEU A 5 -20.58 -21.68 11.45
N LYS A 6 -21.62 -22.12 10.72
CA LYS A 6 -22.55 -23.17 11.20
C LYS A 6 -21.85 -24.51 11.38
N LYS A 7 -20.98 -24.91 10.43
CA LYS A 7 -20.17 -26.14 10.56
C LYS A 7 -19.21 -26.07 11.75
N GLN A 8 -18.52 -24.95 11.95
CA GLN A 8 -17.62 -24.77 13.10
C GLN A 8 -18.39 -24.83 14.43
N LYS A 9 -19.54 -24.15 14.55
CA LYS A 9 -20.38 -24.24 15.75
C LYS A 9 -20.85 -25.67 16.04
N ALA A 10 -21.25 -26.42 15.00
CA ALA A 10 -21.68 -27.81 15.16
C ALA A 10 -20.54 -28.73 15.63
N ILE A 11 -19.31 -28.51 15.16
CA ILE A 11 -18.12 -29.25 15.60
C ILE A 11 -17.82 -28.94 17.07
N VAL A 12 -17.79 -27.67 17.45
CA VAL A 12 -17.56 -27.24 18.84
C VAL A 12 -18.62 -27.81 19.77
N MET A 13 -19.90 -27.75 19.38
CA MET A 13 -21.00 -28.26 20.18
C MET A 13 -20.91 -29.78 20.38
N ARG A 14 -20.57 -30.56 19.34
CA ARG A 14 -20.33 -32.00 19.47
C ARG A 14 -19.15 -32.32 20.40
N LEU A 15 -18.09 -31.50 20.39
CA LEU A 15 -16.95 -31.67 21.28
C LEU A 15 -17.36 -31.43 22.74
N ILE A 16 -18.13 -30.36 23.00
CA ILE A 16 -18.66 -30.04 24.33
C ILE A 16 -19.55 -31.17 24.85
N THR A 17 -20.47 -31.68 24.03
CA THR A 17 -21.36 -32.79 24.44
C THR A 17 -20.56 -34.04 24.82
N ARG A 18 -19.50 -34.37 24.05
CA ARG A 18 -18.63 -35.52 24.37
C ARG A 18 -17.88 -35.30 25.68
N ILE A 19 -17.31 -34.13 25.91
CA ILE A 19 -16.60 -33.79 27.15
C ILE A 19 -17.54 -33.91 28.35
N ILE A 20 -18.75 -33.33 28.26
CA ILE A 20 -19.76 -33.41 29.34
C ILE A 20 -20.13 -34.87 29.63
N SER A 21 -20.36 -35.68 28.59
CA SER A 21 -20.70 -37.10 28.76
C SER A 21 -19.58 -37.90 29.44
N SER A 22 -18.31 -37.63 29.08
CA SER A 22 -17.15 -38.26 29.71
C SER A 22 -16.99 -37.86 31.17
N ILE A 23 -17.16 -36.57 31.48
CA ILE A 23 -17.11 -36.06 32.87
C ILE A 23 -18.24 -36.70 33.70
N SER A 24 -19.47 -36.73 33.17
CA SER A 24 -20.60 -37.37 33.83
C SER A 24 -20.33 -38.84 34.15
N ASN A 25 -19.78 -39.59 33.20
CA ASN A 25 -19.44 -41.01 33.40
C ASN A 25 -18.36 -41.22 34.48
N ILE A 26 -17.38 -40.32 34.58
CA ILE A 26 -16.35 -40.33 35.63
C ILE A 26 -16.99 -40.07 37.00
N PHE A 27 -17.88 -39.08 37.10
CA PHE A 27 -18.58 -38.75 38.36
C PHE A 27 -19.50 -39.89 38.83
N THR A 28 -20.21 -40.56 37.92
CA THR A 28 -21.06 -41.71 38.28
C THR A 28 -20.24 -42.88 38.81
N ARG A 29 -19.05 -43.15 38.23
CA ARG A 29 -18.11 -44.16 38.73
C ARG A 29 -17.47 -43.77 40.07
N ALA A 30 -17.27 -42.48 40.32
CA ALA A 30 -16.68 -41.97 41.56
C ALA A 30 -17.56 -42.13 42.81
N LYS A 31 -18.87 -42.37 42.64
CA LYS A 31 -19.84 -42.46 43.75
C LYS A 31 -19.56 -43.63 44.71
N ASN A 32 -19.00 -44.74 44.21
CA ASN A 32 -18.76 -45.98 44.95
C ASN A 32 -17.31 -46.14 45.46
N ILE A 33 -16.53 -45.06 45.46
CA ILE A 33 -15.10 -45.08 45.79
C ILE A 33 -14.86 -44.77 47.28
N SER A 34 -13.80 -45.34 47.86
CA SER A 34 -13.37 -45.09 49.26
C SER A 34 -13.03 -43.61 49.52
N ILE A 35 -13.19 -43.18 50.79
CA ILE A 35 -12.96 -41.79 51.22
C ILE A 35 -11.57 -41.24 50.84
N PRO A 36 -10.46 -41.99 51.00
CA PRO A 36 -9.13 -41.48 50.64
C PRO A 36 -8.99 -41.11 49.17
N ILE A 37 -9.57 -41.92 48.26
CA ILE A 37 -9.49 -41.68 46.82
C ILE A 37 -10.36 -40.48 46.42
N LYS A 38 -11.49 -40.24 47.11
CA LYS A 38 -12.30 -39.03 46.89
C LYS A 38 -11.52 -37.75 47.20
N ILE A 39 -10.72 -37.75 48.26
CA ILE A 39 -9.86 -36.61 48.63
C ILE A 39 -8.81 -36.37 47.53
N ILE A 40 -8.13 -37.44 47.06
CA ILE A 40 -7.14 -37.35 45.98
C ILE A 40 -7.76 -36.79 44.69
N LEU A 41 -8.98 -37.24 44.33
CA LEU A 41 -9.72 -36.76 43.17
C LEU A 41 -10.04 -35.26 43.25
N ILE A 42 -10.50 -34.78 44.41
CA ILE A 42 -10.81 -33.36 44.62
C ILE A 42 -9.55 -32.50 44.48
N VAL A 43 -8.43 -32.93 45.05
CA VAL A 43 -7.15 -32.22 44.93
C VAL A 43 -6.69 -32.18 43.47
N ALA A 44 -6.76 -33.30 42.75
CA ALA A 44 -6.38 -33.37 41.34
C ALA A 44 -7.26 -32.47 40.44
N VAL A 45 -8.58 -32.47 40.65
CA VAL A 45 -9.51 -31.59 39.91
C VAL A 45 -9.21 -30.12 40.20
N THR A 46 -8.89 -29.78 41.44
CA THR A 46 -8.56 -28.41 41.85
C THR A 46 -7.28 -27.92 41.17
N LEU A 47 -6.24 -28.75 41.08
CA LEU A 47 -5.00 -28.41 40.36
C LEU A 47 -5.25 -28.15 38.87
N VAL A 48 -6.01 -29.03 38.22
CA VAL A 48 -6.38 -28.85 36.81
C VAL A 48 -7.19 -27.57 36.61
N PHE A 49 -8.08 -27.25 37.54
CA PHE A 49 -8.88 -26.02 37.48
C PHE A 49 -8.01 -24.75 37.55
N PHE A 50 -7.04 -24.70 38.46
CA PHE A 50 -6.09 -23.58 38.53
C PHE A 50 -5.25 -23.45 37.26
N MET A 51 -4.74 -24.57 36.71
CA MET A 51 -4.01 -24.56 35.45
C MET A 51 -4.85 -23.99 34.29
N VAL A 52 -6.15 -24.30 34.24
CA VAL A 52 -7.05 -23.77 33.20
C VAL A 52 -7.23 -22.24 33.35
N ILE A 53 -7.40 -21.75 34.58
CA ILE A 53 -7.54 -20.31 34.85
C ILE A 53 -6.27 -19.56 34.49
N GLU A 54 -5.11 -20.03 34.93
CA GLU A 54 -3.82 -19.41 34.65
C GLU A 54 -3.57 -19.32 33.14
N ASN A 55 -3.81 -20.40 32.40
CA ASN A 55 -3.69 -20.41 30.95
C ASN A 55 -4.64 -19.42 30.28
N ALA A 56 -5.88 -19.29 30.77
CA ALA A 56 -6.84 -18.31 30.23
C ALA A 56 -6.37 -16.86 30.45
N ILE A 57 -5.80 -16.56 31.62
CA ILE A 57 -5.25 -15.24 31.94
C ILE A 57 -4.03 -14.94 31.05
N ILE A 58 -3.07 -15.88 30.99
CA ILE A 58 -1.86 -15.74 30.18
C ILE A 58 -2.23 -15.55 28.71
N TYR A 59 -3.17 -16.35 28.18
CA TYR A 59 -3.66 -16.22 26.82
C TYR A 59 -4.21 -14.82 26.56
N ARG A 60 -5.07 -14.30 27.45
CA ARG A 60 -5.68 -12.97 27.28
C ARG A 60 -4.63 -11.85 27.28
N VAL A 61 -3.69 -11.88 28.22
CA VAL A 61 -2.62 -10.88 28.32
C VAL A 61 -1.71 -10.93 27.10
N THR A 62 -1.30 -12.14 26.70
CA THR A 62 -0.40 -12.37 25.56
C THR A 62 -1.06 -11.97 24.26
N TYR A 63 -2.32 -12.35 24.06
CA TYR A 63 -3.10 -11.97 22.88
C TYR A 63 -3.21 -10.46 22.75
N ASN A 64 -3.64 -9.77 23.82
CA ASN A 64 -3.77 -8.32 23.79
C ASN A 64 -2.43 -7.62 23.52
N LYS A 65 -1.35 -8.12 24.14
CA LYS A 65 -0.01 -7.57 23.93
C LYS A 65 0.45 -7.77 22.49
N MET A 66 0.34 -8.98 21.95
CA MET A 66 0.70 -9.31 20.57
C MET A 66 -0.10 -8.48 19.56
N VAL A 67 -1.41 -8.33 19.74
CA VAL A 67 -2.25 -7.49 18.87
C VAL A 67 -1.83 -6.02 18.95
N SER A 68 -1.57 -5.51 20.16
CA SER A 68 -1.13 -4.12 20.33
C SER A 68 0.23 -3.85 19.68
N THR A 69 1.21 -4.74 19.87
CA THR A 69 2.54 -4.64 19.28
C THR A 69 2.46 -4.75 17.76
N ASN A 70 1.68 -5.68 17.22
CA ASN A 70 1.48 -5.79 15.77
C ASN A 70 0.86 -4.52 15.19
N LYS A 71 -0.12 -3.92 15.88
CA LYS A 71 -0.73 -2.67 15.43
C LYS A 71 0.27 -1.50 15.45
N GLN A 72 1.10 -1.41 16.49
CA GLN A 72 2.15 -0.39 16.58
C GLN A 72 3.21 -0.57 15.49
N ASN A 73 3.69 -1.79 15.28
CA ASN A 73 4.66 -2.11 14.22
C ASN A 73 4.09 -1.79 12.85
N MET A 74 2.83 -2.18 12.59
CA MET A 74 2.17 -1.86 11.32
C MET A 74 2.03 -0.35 11.12
N LYS A 75 1.71 0.40 12.18
CA LYS A 75 1.67 1.87 12.12
C LYS A 75 3.05 2.46 11.78
N LEU A 76 4.11 1.97 12.41
CA LEU A 76 5.48 2.44 12.11
C LEU A 76 5.85 2.16 10.66
N VAL A 77 5.66 0.92 10.20
CA VAL A 77 5.93 0.53 8.80
C VAL A 77 5.08 1.36 7.83
N SER A 78 3.79 1.53 8.11
CA SER A 78 2.90 2.33 7.25
C SER A 78 3.33 3.79 7.19
N ASN A 79 3.75 4.36 8.31
CA ASN A 79 4.27 5.72 8.35
C ASN A 79 5.58 5.84 7.58
N GLU A 80 6.51 4.90 7.73
CA GLU A 80 7.77 4.92 7.00
C GLU A 80 7.56 4.78 5.49
N VAL A 81 6.66 3.90 5.06
CA VAL A 81 6.26 3.77 3.66
C VAL A 81 5.63 5.07 3.14
N TYR A 82 4.74 5.68 3.93
CA TYR A 82 4.11 6.94 3.57
C TYR A 82 5.13 8.08 3.43
N GLU A 83 6.01 8.27 4.41
CA GLU A 83 7.05 9.30 4.36
C GLU A 83 8.01 9.09 3.19
N ASN A 84 8.43 7.84 2.93
CA ASN A 84 9.26 7.52 1.78
C ASN A 84 8.55 7.86 0.46
N PHE A 85 7.27 7.49 0.32
CA PHE A 85 6.48 7.81 -0.86
C PHE A 85 6.35 9.33 -1.06
N ILE A 86 6.01 10.07 -0.01
CA ILE A 86 5.90 11.53 -0.07
C ILE A 86 7.25 12.18 -0.43
N ASN A 87 8.37 11.66 0.10
CA ASN A 87 9.69 12.18 -0.23
C ASN A 87 10.06 11.92 -1.70
N LEU A 88 9.71 10.77 -2.27
CA LEU A 88 9.89 10.51 -3.70
C LEU A 88 9.08 11.48 -4.56
N ILE A 89 7.81 11.70 -4.22
CA ILE A 89 6.96 12.67 -4.93
C ILE A 89 7.53 14.09 -4.81
N LYS A 90 8.03 14.49 -3.64
CA LYS A 90 8.68 15.80 -3.45
C LYS A 90 9.92 15.97 -4.30
N LEU A 91 10.75 14.93 -4.42
CA LEU A 91 11.94 14.97 -5.28
C LEU A 91 11.52 15.17 -6.74
N GLN A 92 10.60 14.37 -7.26
CA GLN A 92 10.10 14.50 -8.63
C GLN A 92 9.44 15.87 -8.87
N THR A 93 8.66 16.37 -7.92
CA THR A 93 8.02 17.70 -8.03
C THR A 93 9.08 18.80 -8.09
N SER A 94 10.07 18.78 -7.19
CA SER A 94 11.16 19.76 -7.17
C SER A 94 11.98 19.74 -8.45
N ASP A 95 12.15 18.56 -9.03
CA ASP A 95 12.88 18.35 -10.28
C ASP A 95 12.11 18.93 -11.48
N VAL A 96 10.80 18.68 -11.56
CA VAL A 96 9.91 19.29 -12.56
C VAL A 96 9.90 20.81 -12.42
N GLU A 97 9.78 21.36 -11.21
CA GLU A 97 9.82 22.81 -10.97
C GLU A 97 11.13 23.44 -11.44
N LYS A 98 12.27 22.81 -11.14
CA LYS A 98 13.59 23.28 -11.57
C LYS A 98 13.73 23.21 -13.09
N ASN A 99 13.27 22.13 -13.72
CA ASN A 99 13.33 21.94 -15.16
C ASN A 99 12.38 22.90 -15.91
N ALA A 100 11.20 23.19 -15.37
CA ALA A 100 10.26 24.16 -15.93
C ALA A 100 10.85 25.58 -16.01
N LEU A 101 11.77 25.92 -15.08
CA LEU A 101 12.48 27.20 -15.08
C LEU A 101 13.77 27.20 -15.90
N ASN A 102 14.13 26.07 -16.52
CA ASN A 102 15.32 25.97 -17.34
C ASN A 102 15.21 26.83 -18.61
N ALA A 103 16.25 27.62 -18.90
CA ALA A 103 16.26 28.52 -20.05
C ALA A 103 16.08 27.81 -21.39
N ASP A 104 16.61 26.60 -21.55
CA ASP A 104 16.41 25.80 -22.77
C ASP A 104 14.94 25.35 -22.90
N VAL A 105 14.29 24.95 -21.78
CA VAL A 105 12.86 24.55 -21.78
C VAL A 105 11.97 25.73 -22.13
N ILE A 106 12.21 26.88 -21.48
CA ILE A 106 11.50 28.12 -21.77
C ILE A 106 11.73 28.56 -23.23
N GLY A 107 12.94 28.39 -23.75
CA GLY A 107 13.29 28.70 -25.14
C GLY A 107 12.45 27.92 -26.14
N VAL A 108 12.44 26.59 -26.00
CA VAL A 108 11.66 25.66 -26.83
C VAL A 108 10.17 26.04 -26.82
N VAL A 109 9.58 26.26 -25.64
CA VAL A 109 8.17 26.61 -25.50
C VAL A 109 7.86 27.98 -26.12
N LYS A 110 8.74 28.98 -25.94
CA LYS A 110 8.57 30.30 -26.56
C LYS A 110 8.63 30.24 -28.08
N HIS A 111 9.58 29.49 -28.64
CA HIS A 111 9.71 29.31 -30.09
C HIS A 111 8.48 28.61 -30.68
N LYS A 112 7.94 27.61 -29.99
CA LYS A 112 6.69 26.96 -30.38
C LYS A 112 5.50 27.92 -30.34
N ASN A 113 5.41 28.81 -29.35
CA ASN A 113 4.29 29.75 -29.24
C ASN A 113 4.21 30.77 -30.39
N VAL A 114 5.33 31.04 -31.08
CA VAL A 114 5.39 32.02 -32.17
C VAL A 114 5.49 31.38 -33.56
N THR A 115 5.45 30.04 -33.64
CA THR A 115 5.53 29.31 -34.90
C THR A 115 4.39 28.32 -35.06
N GLN A 116 3.97 28.10 -36.31
CA GLN A 116 3.02 27.02 -36.58
C GLN A 116 3.70 25.65 -36.40
N ARG A 117 2.89 24.63 -36.11
CA ARG A 117 3.37 23.28 -35.73
C ARG A 117 4.37 22.70 -36.73
N ASP A 118 4.08 22.79 -38.02
CA ASP A 118 4.91 22.22 -39.08
C ASP A 118 6.21 23.02 -39.29
N GLU A 119 6.14 24.35 -39.11
CA GLU A 119 7.30 25.23 -39.22
C GLU A 119 8.25 25.07 -38.03
N PHE A 120 7.71 24.86 -36.83
CA PHE A 120 8.48 24.70 -35.60
C PHE A 120 9.52 23.58 -35.72
N LYS A 121 9.10 22.40 -36.21
CA LYS A 121 9.97 21.23 -36.36
C LYS A 121 11.10 21.45 -37.36
N ILE A 122 10.83 22.19 -38.42
CA ILE A 122 11.81 22.44 -39.48
C ILE A 122 12.81 23.51 -39.03
N LYS A 123 12.30 24.62 -38.49
CA LYS A 123 13.09 25.80 -38.14
C LYS A 123 13.95 25.61 -36.89
N TYR A 124 13.44 24.86 -35.91
CA TYR A 124 14.09 24.65 -34.61
C TYR A 124 14.57 23.20 -34.40
N LYS A 125 14.75 22.44 -35.48
CA LYS A 125 15.17 21.03 -35.45
C LYS A 125 16.34 20.76 -34.49
N ASN A 126 17.42 21.55 -34.59
CA ASN A 126 18.62 21.37 -33.77
C ASN A 126 18.36 21.62 -32.27
N GLU A 127 17.46 22.54 -31.95
CA GLU A 127 17.08 22.84 -30.56
C GLU A 127 16.21 21.71 -29.98
N ILE A 128 15.26 21.21 -30.77
CA ILE A 128 14.43 20.06 -30.44
C ILE A 128 15.31 18.82 -30.20
N GLU A 129 16.22 18.49 -31.12
CA GLU A 129 17.15 17.37 -30.97
C GLU A 129 18.04 17.52 -29.72
N LYS A 130 18.57 18.72 -29.47
CA LYS A 130 19.34 19.01 -28.25
C LYS A 130 18.51 18.76 -26.99
N MET A 131 17.24 19.19 -26.99
CA MET A 131 16.36 19.01 -25.84
C MET A 131 15.93 17.56 -25.66
N THR A 132 15.54 16.85 -26.73
CA THR A 132 15.25 15.41 -26.70
C THR A 132 16.41 14.63 -26.10
N ASN A 133 17.66 14.90 -26.53
CA ASN A 133 18.84 14.25 -25.94
C ASN A 133 19.01 14.55 -24.45
N LYS A 134 18.64 15.75 -23.99
CA LYS A 134 18.64 16.09 -22.56
C LYS A 134 17.59 15.30 -21.79
N LEU A 135 16.35 15.23 -22.29
CA LEU A 135 15.28 14.45 -21.67
C LEU A 135 15.63 12.95 -21.63
N ILE A 136 16.18 12.40 -22.72
CA ILE A 136 16.68 11.01 -22.75
C ILE A 136 17.75 10.78 -21.68
N THR A 137 18.68 11.73 -21.53
CA THR A 137 19.75 11.62 -20.53
C THR A 137 19.19 11.69 -19.12
N TYR A 138 18.23 12.59 -18.90
CA TYR A 138 17.58 12.77 -17.60
C TYR A 138 16.79 11.51 -17.21
N ALA A 139 15.91 11.02 -18.08
CA ALA A 139 15.14 9.78 -17.89
C ALA A 139 16.05 8.56 -17.64
N LYS A 140 17.19 8.46 -18.34
CA LYS A 140 18.17 7.40 -18.10
C LYS A 140 18.91 7.53 -16.78
N SER A 141 19.15 8.77 -16.33
CA SER A 141 19.86 9.04 -15.07
C SER A 141 18.96 8.84 -13.85
N ASN A 142 17.67 9.11 -13.98
CA ASN A 142 16.66 8.89 -12.96
C ASN A 142 15.91 7.57 -13.24
N LYS A 143 16.39 6.46 -12.67
CA LYS A 143 15.79 5.11 -12.84
C LYS A 143 14.31 4.98 -12.47
N SER A 144 13.70 6.01 -11.89
CA SER A 144 12.28 6.02 -11.47
C SER A 144 11.39 6.79 -12.43
N ASP A 145 11.96 7.51 -13.39
CA ASP A 145 11.21 8.30 -14.36
C ASP A 145 11.01 7.43 -15.61
N GLU A 146 9.75 7.09 -15.89
CA GLU A 146 9.40 6.26 -17.05
C GLU A 146 9.48 7.05 -18.36
N HIS A 147 9.13 8.34 -18.31
CA HIS A 147 8.93 9.15 -19.49
C HIS A 147 8.97 10.66 -19.17
N GLU A 148 9.70 11.42 -19.98
CA GLU A 148 9.81 12.87 -19.85
C GLU A 148 9.52 13.60 -21.15
N PHE A 149 8.68 14.61 -21.05
CA PHE A 149 8.22 15.34 -22.21
C PHE A 149 7.92 16.80 -21.87
N ILE A 150 7.90 17.62 -22.90
CA ILE A 150 7.48 19.02 -22.84
C ILE A 150 6.23 19.14 -23.70
N ALA A 151 5.15 19.61 -23.10
CA ALA A 151 3.90 19.93 -23.80
C ALA A 151 3.75 21.45 -23.99
N ASP A 152 3.10 21.85 -25.07
CA ASP A 152 2.71 23.25 -25.29
C ASP A 152 1.42 23.61 -24.53
N LYS A 153 1.00 24.87 -24.67
CA LYS A 153 -0.21 25.41 -24.03
C LYS A 153 -1.50 24.70 -24.44
N ASP A 154 -1.50 24.00 -25.58
CA ASP A 154 -2.65 23.28 -26.12
C ASP A 154 -2.63 21.82 -25.66
N GLY A 155 -1.67 21.43 -24.80
CA GLY A 155 -1.53 20.06 -24.30
C GLY A 155 -0.85 19.12 -25.30
N ILE A 156 -0.24 19.64 -26.36
CA ILE A 156 0.46 18.83 -27.36
C ILE A 156 1.91 18.61 -26.95
N ILE A 157 2.39 17.37 -27.00
CA ILE A 157 3.82 17.07 -26.81
C ILE A 157 4.65 17.64 -27.96
N ILE A 158 5.62 18.50 -27.64
CA ILE A 158 6.49 19.18 -28.60
C ILE A 158 7.95 18.71 -28.56
N VAL A 159 8.37 18.16 -27.42
CA VAL A 159 9.66 17.48 -27.26
C VAL A 159 9.45 16.31 -26.32
N ASP A 160 10.08 15.19 -26.65
CA ASP A 160 9.92 13.95 -25.89
C ASP A 160 11.27 13.24 -25.72
N SER A 161 11.40 12.51 -24.61
CA SER A 161 12.39 11.47 -24.36
C SER A 161 12.14 10.20 -25.18
N ASP A 162 10.89 9.94 -25.56
CA ASP A 162 10.48 8.84 -26.44
C ASP A 162 9.73 9.40 -27.66
N GLU A 163 10.31 9.20 -28.84
CA GLU A 163 9.77 9.75 -30.09
C GLU A 163 8.38 9.20 -30.44
N GLU A 164 7.98 8.06 -29.88
CA GLU A 164 6.67 7.44 -30.13
C GLU A 164 5.50 8.36 -29.74
N TYR A 165 5.67 9.19 -28.71
CA TYR A 165 4.61 10.04 -28.19
C TYR A 165 4.64 11.47 -28.74
N LEU A 166 5.61 11.82 -29.59
CA LEU A 166 5.72 13.16 -30.13
C LEU A 166 4.46 13.59 -30.91
N ASN A 167 3.95 14.79 -30.64
CA ASN A 167 2.66 15.34 -31.11
C ASN A 167 1.39 14.70 -30.54
N SER A 168 1.51 13.80 -29.57
CA SER A 168 0.34 13.30 -28.86
C SER A 168 -0.39 14.45 -28.17
N ASP A 169 -1.72 14.36 -28.18
CA ASP A 169 -2.60 15.32 -27.55
C ASP A 169 -2.95 14.84 -26.13
N LEU A 170 -2.48 15.58 -25.14
CA LEU A 170 -2.72 15.34 -23.73
C LEU A 170 -3.74 16.31 -23.15
N SER A 171 -4.39 17.14 -23.97
CA SER A 171 -5.34 18.17 -23.52
C SER A 171 -6.50 17.61 -22.70
N GLN A 172 -6.88 16.35 -22.97
CA GLN A 172 -7.98 15.69 -22.27
C GLN A 172 -7.57 15.10 -20.92
N ASN A 173 -6.26 14.96 -20.65
CA ASN A 173 -5.78 14.34 -19.43
C ASN A 173 -5.90 15.28 -18.23
N ASP A 174 -6.36 14.74 -17.10
CA ASP A 174 -6.61 15.52 -15.88
C ASP A 174 -5.34 16.20 -15.34
N TYR A 175 -4.18 15.56 -15.49
CA TYR A 175 -2.91 16.16 -15.08
C TYR A 175 -2.53 17.38 -15.94
N THR A 176 -2.80 17.35 -17.24
CA THR A 176 -2.55 18.47 -18.17
C THR A 176 -3.50 19.63 -17.86
N LYS A 177 -4.78 19.32 -17.68
CA LYS A 177 -5.79 20.32 -17.27
C LYS A 177 -5.41 20.97 -15.94
N SER A 178 -4.97 20.18 -14.97
CA SER A 178 -4.55 20.67 -13.65
C SER A 178 -3.29 21.54 -13.74
N ALA A 179 -2.28 21.12 -14.50
CA ALA A 179 -1.03 21.85 -14.68
C ALA A 179 -1.23 23.21 -15.37
N LEU A 180 -2.18 23.29 -16.31
CA LEU A 180 -2.54 24.53 -17.02
C LEU A 180 -3.60 25.37 -16.28
N GLY A 181 -3.94 25.00 -15.04
CA GLY A 181 -4.90 25.73 -14.20
C GLY A 181 -6.33 25.72 -14.73
N GLY A 182 -6.71 24.71 -15.51
CA GLY A 182 -8.03 24.61 -16.14
C GLY A 182 -8.22 25.51 -17.36
N CYS A 183 -7.15 26.10 -17.91
CA CYS A 183 -7.22 27.00 -19.07
C CYS A 183 -7.40 26.28 -20.43
N LEU A 184 -7.39 24.93 -20.46
CA LEU A 184 -7.75 24.15 -21.65
C LEU A 184 -9.29 24.08 -21.73
N GLN A 185 -9.88 24.98 -22.53
CA GLN A 185 -11.28 24.93 -22.96
C GLN A 185 -11.38 24.36 -24.37
#